data_AF-A0A662D564-F1
#
_entry.id   AF-A0A662D564-F1
#
_cell.length_a   1.000
_cell.length_b   1.000
_cell.length_c   1.000
_cell.angle_alpha   90.00
_cell.angle_beta   90.00
_cell.angle_gamma   90.00
#
_symmetry.space_group_name_H-M   'P 1'
#
loop_
_entity.id
_entity.type
_entity.pdbx_description
1 polymer ?
#
loop_
_entity_poly.entity_id
_entity_poly.type
_entity_poly.pdbx_seq_one_letter_code
_entity_poly.pdbx_strand_id
1 'polypeptide(L)' 'MTNAKLLYHTDGNVIDFIEDLIEIGVDILNPIDLTALDVDKLKQEFGNRLCFWGCIDTKRVLPKGTPEEVESEVKKRIR' A
#
# COMPACT_ATOMS: atom_id res chain seq x y z
N MET A 1 -19.85 -17.82 1.81
CA MET A 1 -18.88 -16.70 1.84
C MET A 1 -19.67 -15.39 1.76
N THR A 2 -19.21 -14.33 2.43
CA THR A 2 -19.89 -13.03 2.42
C THR A 2 -19.45 -12.21 1.20
N ASN A 3 -20.17 -11.13 0.89
CA ASN A 3 -19.76 -10.15 -0.11
C ASN A 3 -18.84 -9.05 0.48
N ALA A 4 -18.31 -9.27 1.69
CA ALA A 4 -17.44 -8.29 2.34
C ALA A 4 -16.08 -8.25 1.62
N LYS A 5 -15.47 -7.06 1.57
CA LYS A 5 -14.13 -6.89 1.03
C LYS A 5 -13.07 -7.42 2.01
N LEU A 6 -12.11 -8.19 1.50
CA LEU A 6 -11.02 -8.75 2.29
C LEU A 6 -9.82 -7.80 2.30
N LEU A 7 -9.54 -7.24 3.47
CA LEU A 7 -8.31 -6.52 3.74
C LEU A 7 -7.31 -7.48 4.38
N TYR A 8 -6.14 -7.59 3.77
CA TYR A 8 -5.04 -8.40 4.28
C TYR A 8 -3.91 -7.51 4.78
N HIS A 9 -3.54 -7.70 6.05
CA HIS A 9 -2.45 -6.94 6.68
C HIS A 9 -1.16 -7.75 6.71
N THR A 10 -0.08 -7.23 6.13
CA THR A 10 1.26 -7.82 6.21
C THR A 10 2.34 -6.75 6.03
N ASP A 11 3.36 -6.78 6.88
CA ASP A 11 4.54 -5.92 6.77
C ASP A 11 5.62 -6.57 5.89
N GLY A 12 6.62 -5.79 5.49
CA GLY A 12 7.80 -6.26 4.75
C GLY A 12 7.63 -6.23 3.22
N ASN A 13 8.48 -6.99 2.53
CA ASN A 13 8.42 -7.13 1.08
C ASN A 13 7.59 -8.36 0.72
N VAL A 14 6.43 -8.14 0.10
CA VAL A 14 5.49 -9.20 -0.29
C VAL A 14 5.24 -9.25 -1.80
N ILE A 15 6.06 -8.58 -2.61
CA ILE A 15 5.88 -8.50 -4.09
C ILE A 15 5.64 -9.88 -4.70
N ASP A 16 6.49 -10.84 -4.33
CA ASP A 16 6.47 -12.19 -4.92
C ASP A 16 5.18 -12.96 -4.61
N PHE A 17 4.41 -12.55 -3.60
CA PHE A 17 3.16 -13.18 -3.17
C PHE A 17 1.91 -12.40 -3.61
N ILE A 18 2.04 -11.24 -4.25
CA ILE A 18 0.89 -10.40 -4.59
C ILE A 18 -0.10 -11.14 -5.52
N GLU A 19 0.40 -11.90 -6.49
CA GLU A 19 -0.46 -12.69 -7.38
C GLU A 19 -1.21 -13.77 -6.62
N ASP A 20 -0.56 -14.48 -5.70
CA ASP A 20 -1.20 -15.48 -4.85
C ASP A 20 -2.29 -14.85 -3.97
N LEU A 21 -2.02 -13.66 -3.41
CA LEU A 21 -3.00 -12.91 -2.59
C LEU A 21 -4.23 -12.51 -3.42
N ILE A 22 -4.02 -12.08 -4.66
CA ILE A 22 -5.12 -11.78 -5.60
C ILE A 22 -5.90 -13.07 -5.91
N GLU A 23 -5.21 -14.18 -6.19
CA GLU A 23 -5.83 -15.48 -6.50
C GLU A 23 -6.73 -15.99 -5.37
N ILE A 24 -6.30 -15.86 -4.12
CA ILE A 24 -7.08 -16.29 -2.94
C ILE A 24 -8.19 -15.29 -2.53
N GLY A 25 -8.36 -14.19 -3.28
CA GLY A 25 -9.47 -13.25 -3.11
C GLY A 25 -9.21 -12.09 -2.15
N VAL A 26 -7.95 -11.67 -1.96
CA VAL A 26 -7.65 -10.42 -1.25
C VAL A 26 -8.04 -9.24 -2.13
N ASP A 27 -8.83 -8.32 -1.58
CA ASP A 27 -9.25 -7.09 -2.26
C ASP A 27 -8.33 -5.90 -1.94
N ILE A 28 -7.79 -5.86 -0.73
CA ILE A 28 -7.03 -4.72 -0.21
C ILE A 28 -5.77 -5.22 0.51
N LEU A 29 -4.61 -4.69 0.15
CA LEU A 29 -3.34 -4.94 0.83
C LEU A 29 -2.95 -3.76 1.73
N ASN A 30 -2.56 -4.03 2.97
CA ASN A 30 -2.16 -3.03 3.96
C ASN A 30 -0.95 -3.52 4.79
N PRO A 31 0.01 -2.67 5.16
CA PRO A 31 0.39 -1.44 4.48
C PRO A 31 1.16 -1.74 3.18
N ILE A 32 1.56 -0.67 2.48
CA ILE A 32 2.67 -0.74 1.53
C ILE A 32 3.88 -0.09 2.21
N ASP A 33 4.92 -0.89 2.49
CA ASP A 33 6.16 -0.38 3.06
C ASP A 33 6.98 0.32 1.96
N LEU A 34 6.99 1.66 2.02
CA LEU A 34 7.71 2.52 1.10
C LEU A 34 9.23 2.31 1.10
N THR A 35 9.78 1.67 2.13
CA THR A 35 11.22 1.35 2.19
C THR A 35 11.57 0.07 1.43
N ALA A 36 10.58 -0.76 1.15
CA ALA A 36 10.75 -2.03 0.45
C ALA A 36 10.18 -2.00 -0.97
N LEU A 37 9.23 -1.10 -1.26
CA LEU A 37 8.37 -1.20 -2.44
C LEU A 37 8.26 0.12 -3.22
N ASP A 38 8.34 0.01 -4.55
CA ASP A 38 8.08 1.11 -5.48
C ASP A 38 6.56 1.19 -5.78
N VAL A 39 5.91 2.22 -5.23
CA VAL A 39 4.46 2.39 -5.29
C VAL A 39 3.95 2.59 -6.73
N ASP A 40 4.72 3.26 -7.59
CA ASP A 40 4.30 3.54 -8.96
C ASP A 40 4.28 2.24 -9.78
N LYS A 41 5.29 1.39 -9.58
CA LYS A 41 5.34 0.05 -10.19
C LYS A 41 4.21 -0.84 -9.67
N LEU A 42 3.97 -0.85 -8.36
CA LEU A 42 2.86 -1.61 -7.77
C LEU A 42 1.51 -1.19 -8.34
N LYS A 43 1.26 0.12 -8.47
CA LYS A 43 0.03 0.67 -9.06
C LYS A 43 -0.09 0.28 -10.53
N GLN A 44 1.01 0.32 -11.28
CA GLN A 44 1.04 -0.09 -12.69
C GLN A 44 0.74 -1.59 -12.88
N GLU A 45 1.33 -2.45 -12.06
CA GLU A 45 1.25 -3.92 -12.21
C GLU A 45 -0.05 -4.52 -11.63
N PHE A 46 -0.50 -4.03 -10.48
CA PHE A 46 -1.59 -4.67 -9.72
C PHE A 46 -2.77 -3.74 -9.41
N GLY A 47 -2.66 -2.43 -9.65
CA GLY A 47 -3.67 -1.44 -9.21
C GLY A 47 -5.08 -1.62 -9.81
N ASN A 48 -5.23 -2.41 -10.88
CA ASN A 48 -6.53 -2.76 -11.45
C ASN A 48 -7.20 -3.96 -10.76
N ARG A 49 -6.45 -4.73 -9.96
CA ARG A 49 -6.88 -5.98 -9.32
C ARG A 49 -6.81 -5.94 -7.80
N LEU A 50 -5.98 -5.06 -7.25
CA LEU A 50 -5.71 -4.96 -5.82
C LEU A 50 -5.72 -3.50 -5.39
N CYS A 51 -6.44 -3.20 -4.32
CA CYS A 51 -6.41 -1.89 -3.68
C CYS A 51 -5.24 -1.81 -2.70
N PHE A 52 -4.49 -0.72 -2.72
CA PHE A 52 -3.41 -0.47 -1.78
C PHE A 52 -3.86 0.51 -0.71
N TRP A 53 -3.91 0.05 0.54
CA TRP A 53 -4.19 0.91 1.69
C TRP A 53 -2.89 1.25 2.40
N GLY A 54 -2.49 2.53 2.34
CA GLY A 54 -1.36 3.06 3.07
C GLY A 54 -0.52 3.94 2.17
N CYS A 55 0.73 3.53 1.93
CA CYS A 55 1.72 4.26 1.13
C CYS A 55 2.17 5.59 1.76
N ILE A 56 2.11 5.73 3.09
CA ILE A 56 2.66 6.89 3.81
C ILE A 56 3.91 6.43 4.58
N ASP A 57 4.93 7.27 4.65
CA ASP A 57 6.12 6.98 5.45
C ASP A 57 5.79 7.09 6.94
N THR A 58 5.52 5.93 7.54
CA THR A 58 5.21 5.77 8.97
C THR A 58 6.45 5.75 9.86
N LYS A 59 7.67 5.72 9.29
CA LYS A 59 8.94 5.62 10.02
C LYS A 59 9.56 6.99 10.28
N ARG A 60 9.44 7.93 9.34
CA ARG A 60 9.99 9.29 9.46
C ARG A 60 8.93 10.37 9.26
N VAL A 61 8.31 10.48 8.09
CA VAL A 61 7.45 11.65 7.76
C VAL A 61 6.27 11.77 8.72
N LEU A 62 5.50 10.70 8.92
CA LEU A 62 4.33 10.75 9.79
C LEU A 62 4.66 10.98 11.28
N PRO A 63 5.64 10.29 11.90
CA PRO A 63 5.89 10.46 13.34
C PRO A 63 6.77 11.67 13.70
N LYS A 64 7.59 12.19 12.77
CA LYS A 64 8.65 13.15 13.08
C LYS A 64 8.72 14.35 12.12
N GLY A 65 7.97 14.34 11.02
CA GLY A 65 7.98 15.43 10.05
C GLY A 65 7.17 16.65 10.47
N THR A 66 7.38 17.78 9.79
CA THR A 66 6.51 18.96 9.94
C THR A 66 5.18 18.74 9.22
N PRO A 67 4.12 19.49 9.56
CA PRO A 67 2.85 19.44 8.83
C PRO A 67 3.00 19.62 7.31
N GLU A 68 3.91 20.46 6.87
CA GLU A 68 4.20 20.70 5.44
C GLU A 68 4.87 19.48 4.78
N GLU A 69 5.76 18.79 5.49
CA GLU A 69 6.36 17.54 5.01
C GLU A 69 5.30 16.44 4.87
N VAL A 70 4.39 16.33 5.85
CA VAL A 70 3.26 15.39 5.80
C VAL A 70 2.33 15.71 4.63
N GLU A 71 1.95 16.99 4.44
CA GLU A 71 1.09 17.41 3.33
C GLU A 71 1.74 17.10 1.98
N SER A 72 3.03 17.41 1.83
CA SER A 72 3.79 17.12 0.61
C SER A 72 3.83 15.62 0.32
N GLU A 73 4.02 14.78 1.35
CA GLU A 73 4.01 13.33 1.21
C GLU A 73 2.63 12.84 0.77
N VAL A 74 1.55 13.26 1.44
CA VAL A 74 0.18 12.89 1.04
C VAL A 74 -0.11 13.31 -0.41
N LYS A 75 0.29 14.52 -0.82
CA LYS A 75 0.13 15.02 -2.20
C LYS A 75 0.89 14.21 -3.25
N LYS A 76 1.96 13.50 -2.88
CA LYS A 76 2.65 12.57 -3.80
C LYS A 76 1.86 11.27 -3.99
N ARG A 77 1.12 10.83 -2.96
CA ARG A 77 0.43 9.52 -2.94
C ARG A 77 -0.96 9.53 -3.56
N ILE A 78 -1.61 10.68 -3.61
CA ILE A 78 -2.97 10.83 -4.18
C ILE A 78 -2.98 11.21 -5.66
N ARG A 79 -1.83 11.16 -6.35
CA ARG A 79 -1.72 11.38 -7.80
C ARG A 79 -2.05 10.10 -8.57
#